data_AF-A0A7X9DE22-F1
#
_entry.id   AF-A0A7X9DE22-F1
#
_cell.length_a   1.000
_cell.length_b   1.000
_cell.length_c   1.000
_cell.angle_alpha   90.00
_cell.angle_beta   90.00
_cell.angle_gamma   90.00
#
_symmetry.space_group_name_H-M   'P 1'
#
loop_
_entity.id
_entity.type
_entity.pdbx_description
1 polymer ?
#
loop_
_entity_poly.entity_id
_entity_poly.type
_entity_poly.pdbx_seq_one_letter_code
_entity_poly.pdbx_strand_id
1 'polypeptide(L)'
;MINNKVLFACVFIFLSFFIVLFSTLKLVQPELFAVSLTNAFDATASAYRQNNSLAYPLPSPKILPNNPFYWGEMLQDKLRLLFTFDKQQKFVLLINYADTRLASGKILILKGEDDLGVSTITKAEKYLLQAYDLWKSELAKENLSQSLVTAFGQSFLSHQQEIEPLLQETEDKNQDALKQSLDMNKLIFNTQIKQLLPQDQFNFEKEIASGSATKEE
;
A
#
# COMPACT_ATOMS: atom_id res chain seq x y z
N MET A 1 29.41 18.25 -36.74
CA MET A 1 28.06 18.83 -36.77
C MET A 1 27.12 17.80 -37.37
N ILE A 2 26.14 17.29 -36.61
CA ILE A 2 25.13 16.36 -37.14
C ILE A 2 24.21 17.13 -38.09
N ASN A 3 23.93 16.58 -39.26
CA ASN A 3 23.03 17.20 -40.24
C ASN A 3 21.60 17.18 -39.69
N ASN A 4 20.92 18.33 -39.70
CA ASN A 4 19.54 18.46 -39.21
C ASN A 4 18.58 17.44 -39.85
N LYS A 5 18.82 17.03 -41.11
CA LYS A 5 18.02 16.00 -41.78
C LYS A 5 18.17 14.62 -41.14
N VAL A 6 19.37 14.27 -40.70
CA VAL A 6 19.67 13.01 -40.01
C VAL A 6 19.07 13.01 -38.60
N LEU A 7 19.14 14.14 -37.89
CA LEU A 7 18.52 14.29 -36.59
C LEU A 7 16.99 14.10 -36.66
N PHE A 8 16.34 14.72 -37.65
CA PHE A 8 14.90 14.55 -37.87
C PHE A 8 14.51 13.10 -38.19
N ALA A 9 15.27 12.41 -39.03
CA ALA A 9 15.03 11.01 -39.35
C ALA A 9 15.12 10.11 -38.09
N CYS A 10 16.12 10.32 -37.23
CA CYS A 10 16.26 9.58 -35.98
C CYS A 10 15.09 9.83 -35.03
N VAL A 11 14.63 11.09 -34.89
CA VAL A 11 13.48 11.44 -34.05
C VAL A 11 12.20 10.77 -34.55
N PHE A 12 11.96 10.75 -35.87
CA PHE A 12 10.78 10.09 -36.44
C PHE A 12 10.81 8.57 -36.24
N ILE A 13 11.96 7.93 -36.39
CA ILE A 13 12.11 6.49 -36.15
C ILE A 13 11.83 6.17 -34.67
N PHE A 14 12.43 6.93 -33.75
CA PHE A 14 12.17 6.78 -32.32
C PHE A 14 10.69 7.00 -31.99
N LEU A 15 10.06 8.05 -32.53
CA LEU A 15 8.65 8.34 -32.31
C LEU A 15 7.76 7.20 -32.82
N SER A 16 8.04 6.65 -34.01
CA SER A 16 7.27 5.54 -34.57
C SER A 16 7.42 4.26 -33.75
N PHE A 17 8.63 3.96 -33.26
CA PHE A 17 8.89 2.85 -32.35
C PHE A 17 8.10 3.02 -31.05
N PHE A 18 8.12 4.22 -30.46
CA PHE A 18 7.36 4.52 -29.26
C PHE A 18 5.85 4.42 -29.50
N ILE A 19 5.32 4.87 -30.64
CA ILE A 19 3.88 4.75 -30.98
C ILE A 19 3.46 3.28 -31.09
N VAL A 20 4.24 2.45 -31.78
CA VAL A 20 3.95 1.01 -31.90
C VAL A 20 4.05 0.32 -30.55
N LEU A 21 5.11 0.60 -29.78
CA LEU A 21 5.28 0.09 -28.42
C LEU A 21 4.09 0.48 -27.54
N PHE A 22 3.66 1.75 -27.58
CA PHE A 22 2.52 2.24 -26.81
C PHE A 22 1.19 1.62 -27.23
N SER A 23 1.00 1.40 -28.54
CA SER A 23 -0.18 0.71 -29.06
C SER A 23 -0.25 -0.74 -28.60
N THR A 24 0.89 -1.44 -28.55
CA THR A 24 0.95 -2.81 -28.02
C THR A 24 0.81 -2.89 -26.50
N LEU A 25 1.28 -1.88 -25.75
CA LEU A 25 1.13 -1.82 -24.29
C LEU A 25 -0.32 -1.61 -23.85
N LYS A 26 -1.15 -0.89 -24.63
CA LYS A 26 -2.59 -0.77 -24.37
C LYS A 26 -3.35 -2.10 -24.47
N LEU A 27 -2.76 -3.13 -25.08
CA LEU A 27 -3.35 -4.47 -25.20
C LEU A 27 -2.98 -5.40 -24.05
N VAL A 28 -1.98 -5.04 -23.22
CA VAL A 28 -1.63 -5.77 -22.01
C VAL A 28 -2.66 -5.42 -20.94
N GLN A 29 -3.66 -6.29 -20.81
CA GLN A 29 -4.90 -6.12 -20.05
C GLN A 29 -4.67 -5.62 -18.61
N PRO A 30 -4.93 -4.33 -18.29
CA PRO A 30 -4.91 -3.85 -16.91
C PRO A 30 -6.01 -4.52 -16.07
N GLU A 31 -7.10 -4.93 -16.72
CA GLU A 31 -8.27 -5.51 -16.05
C GLU A 31 -7.99 -6.89 -15.46
N LEU A 32 -7.16 -7.73 -16.09
CA LEU A 32 -6.83 -9.06 -15.53
C LEU A 32 -6.15 -8.97 -14.17
N PHE A 33 -5.25 -8.00 -13.98
CA PHE A 33 -4.55 -7.82 -12.71
C PHE A 33 -5.41 -7.09 -11.67
N ALA A 34 -6.26 -6.15 -12.08
CA ALA A 34 -7.20 -5.51 -11.16
C ALA A 34 -8.22 -6.52 -10.62
N VAL A 35 -8.77 -7.37 -11.50
CA VAL A 35 -9.64 -8.49 -11.13
C VAL A 35 -8.91 -9.46 -10.21
N SER A 36 -7.63 -9.74 -10.47
CA SER A 36 -6.83 -10.58 -9.55
C SER A 36 -6.64 -9.96 -8.16
N LEU A 37 -6.51 -8.64 -8.04
CA LEU A 37 -6.36 -7.95 -6.75
C LEU A 37 -7.70 -7.85 -6.01
N THR A 38 -8.80 -7.56 -6.70
CA THR A 38 -10.13 -7.58 -6.08
C THR A 38 -10.51 -8.99 -5.63
N ASN A 39 -10.22 -10.02 -6.43
CA ASN A 39 -10.44 -11.40 -6.04
C ASN A 39 -9.57 -11.80 -4.84
N ALA A 40 -8.35 -11.27 -4.72
CA ALA A 40 -7.49 -11.48 -3.55
C ALA A 40 -8.06 -10.80 -2.30
N PHE A 41 -8.63 -9.59 -2.43
CA PHE A 41 -9.36 -8.95 -1.33
C PHE A 41 -10.63 -9.70 -0.94
N ASP A 42 -11.40 -10.20 -1.90
CA ASP A 42 -12.60 -11.01 -1.65
C ASP A 42 -12.23 -12.32 -0.94
N ALA A 43 -11.19 -13.00 -1.40
CA ALA A 43 -10.67 -14.21 -0.77
C ALA A 43 -10.20 -13.94 0.67
N THR A 44 -9.46 -12.85 0.89
CA THR A 44 -9.00 -12.45 2.23
C THR A 44 -10.16 -12.11 3.16
N ALA A 45 -11.15 -11.34 2.67
CA ALA A 45 -12.34 -11.00 3.45
C ALA A 45 -13.21 -12.24 3.76
N SER A 46 -13.26 -13.23 2.87
CA SER A 46 -13.97 -14.51 3.11
C SER A 46 -13.26 -15.40 4.14
N ALA A 47 -11.92 -15.50 4.08
CA ALA A 47 -11.12 -16.26 5.04
C ALA A 47 -11.23 -15.68 6.46
N TYR A 48 -11.28 -14.34 6.59
CA TYR A 48 -11.54 -13.67 7.85
C TYR A 48 -12.89 -14.06 8.46
N ARG A 49 -13.98 -13.99 7.67
CA ARG A 49 -15.34 -14.32 8.13
C ARG A 49 -15.47 -15.75 8.65
N GLN A 50 -14.61 -16.68 8.20
CA GLN A 50 -14.63 -18.06 8.68
C GLN A 50 -13.78 -18.30 9.94
N ASN A 51 -12.67 -17.58 10.12
CA ASN A 51 -11.69 -17.92 11.16
C ASN A 51 -11.61 -16.94 12.33
N ASN A 52 -12.35 -15.83 12.31
CA ASN A 52 -12.34 -14.78 13.34
C ASN A 52 -10.91 -14.33 13.75
N SER A 53 -9.96 -14.50 12.82
CA SER A 53 -8.54 -14.32 13.03
C SER A 53 -8.10 -13.10 12.24
N LEU A 54 -7.55 -12.12 12.95
CA LEU A 54 -7.08 -10.81 12.50
C LEU A 54 -5.90 -10.84 11.52
N ALA A 55 -5.51 -11.99 10.98
CA ALA A 55 -4.42 -12.05 10.03
C ALA A 55 -4.88 -11.53 8.66
N TYR A 56 -5.04 -10.21 8.52
CA TYR A 56 -4.95 -9.56 7.21
C TYR A 56 -3.51 -9.79 6.72
N PRO A 57 -3.29 -10.67 5.72
CA PRO A 57 -1.96 -11.04 5.33
C PRO A 57 -1.36 -9.87 4.56
N LEU A 58 -0.33 -9.23 5.11
CA LEU A 58 0.45 -8.27 4.34
C LEU A 58 1.07 -8.98 3.12
N PRO A 59 1.02 -8.35 1.93
CA PRO A 59 1.64 -8.91 0.75
C PRO A 59 3.16 -9.00 0.98
N SER A 60 3.73 -10.16 0.65
CA SER A 60 5.17 -10.38 0.75
C SER A 60 5.89 -9.56 -0.33
N PRO A 61 6.90 -8.74 0.02
CA PRO A 61 7.61 -7.92 -0.94
C PRO A 61 8.50 -8.79 -1.83
N LYS A 62 8.50 -8.51 -3.13
CA LYS A 62 9.29 -9.25 -4.12
C LYS A 62 10.74 -8.83 -4.11
N ILE A 63 11.01 -7.51 -4.07
CA ILE A 63 12.36 -6.95 -4.01
C ILE A 63 12.42 -5.93 -2.87
N LEU A 64 13.46 -6.03 -2.04
CA LEU A 64 13.67 -5.09 -0.95
C LEU A 64 14.37 -3.81 -1.44
N PRO A 65 14.11 -2.65 -0.79
CA PRO A 65 14.75 -1.38 -1.12
C PRO A 65 16.28 -1.35 -1.11
N ASN A 66 16.91 -2.29 -0.43
CA ASN A 66 18.38 -2.43 -0.37
C ASN A 66 18.97 -3.10 -1.62
N ASN A 67 18.14 -3.60 -2.54
CA ASN A 67 18.59 -4.23 -3.78
C ASN A 67 18.80 -3.20 -4.91
N PRO A 68 19.89 -3.27 -5.69
CA PRO A 68 20.14 -2.42 -6.85
C PRO A 68 19.05 -2.41 -7.93
N PHE A 69 18.16 -3.42 -7.98
CA PHE A 69 17.06 -3.49 -8.95
C PHE A 69 15.73 -2.91 -8.42
N TYR A 70 15.68 -2.43 -7.17
CA TYR A 70 14.47 -1.88 -6.56
C TYR A 70 13.90 -0.65 -7.31
N TRP A 71 14.75 0.11 -8.00
CA TRP A 71 14.29 1.21 -8.85
C TRP A 71 13.31 0.76 -9.94
N GLY A 72 13.42 -0.50 -10.40
CA GLY A 72 12.53 -1.09 -11.39
C GLY A 72 11.11 -1.24 -10.84
N GLU A 73 10.95 -1.71 -9.60
CA GLU A 73 9.64 -1.79 -8.94
C GLU A 73 9.06 -0.39 -8.72
N MET A 74 9.86 0.55 -8.24
CA MET A 74 9.42 1.95 -8.06
C MET A 74 8.99 2.59 -9.38
N LEU A 75 9.65 2.27 -10.49
CA LEU A 75 9.27 2.73 -11.82
C LEU A 75 7.96 2.08 -12.28
N GLN A 76 7.84 0.76 -12.12
CA GLN A 76 6.61 0.02 -12.44
C GLN A 76 5.41 0.60 -11.69
N ASP A 77 5.56 0.84 -10.38
CA ASP A 77 4.49 1.39 -9.54
C ASP A 77 4.02 2.75 -10.04
N LYS A 78 4.98 3.63 -10.37
CA LYS A 78 4.70 4.97 -10.90
C LYS A 78 4.01 4.92 -12.26
N LEU A 79 4.52 4.09 -13.18
CA LEU A 79 3.91 3.92 -14.50
C LEU A 79 2.49 3.38 -14.35
N ARG A 80 2.28 2.40 -13.48
CA ARG A 80 0.96 1.83 -13.25
C ARG A 80 -0.01 2.87 -12.67
N LEU A 81 0.38 3.62 -11.65
CA LEU A 81 -0.48 4.70 -11.11
C LEU A 81 -0.77 5.82 -12.10
N LEU A 82 0.16 6.08 -13.03
CA LEU A 82 -0.02 7.08 -14.08
C LEU A 82 -1.01 6.61 -15.15
N PHE A 83 -1.00 5.33 -15.50
CA PHE A 83 -1.84 4.75 -16.54
C PHE A 83 -3.14 4.10 -16.03
N THR A 84 -3.32 3.98 -14.72
CA THR A 84 -4.61 3.57 -14.13
C THR A 84 -5.52 4.79 -13.99
N PHE A 85 -6.43 4.94 -14.95
CA PHE A 85 -7.42 6.02 -14.97
C PHE A 85 -8.67 5.70 -14.14
N ASP A 86 -9.03 4.42 -14.03
CA ASP A 86 -10.14 3.97 -13.20
C ASP A 86 -9.82 4.21 -11.72
N LYS A 87 -10.74 4.89 -11.02
CA LYS A 87 -10.52 5.38 -9.66
C LYS A 87 -10.54 4.27 -8.63
N GLN A 88 -11.44 3.30 -8.79
CA GLN A 88 -11.51 2.14 -7.89
C GLN A 88 -10.26 1.25 -8.04
N GLN A 89 -9.79 1.02 -9.26
CA GLN A 89 -8.54 0.30 -9.53
C GLN A 89 -7.34 1.06 -8.96
N LYS A 90 -7.30 2.39 -9.12
CA LYS A 90 -6.23 3.21 -8.57
C LYS A 90 -6.20 3.14 -7.04
N PHE A 91 -7.37 3.18 -6.40
CA PHE A 91 -7.53 3.02 -4.96
C PHE A 91 -6.99 1.67 -4.46
N VAL A 92 -7.39 0.56 -5.12
CA VAL A 92 -6.86 -0.79 -4.86
C VAL A 92 -5.34 -0.85 -4.97
N LEU A 93 -4.75 -0.21 -5.99
CA LEU A 93 -3.30 -0.18 -6.16
C LEU A 93 -2.60 0.57 -5.04
N LEU A 94 -3.15 1.71 -4.62
CA LEU A 94 -2.57 2.52 -3.54
C LEU A 94 -2.53 1.74 -2.22
N ILE A 95 -3.60 1.02 -1.88
CA ILE A 95 -3.65 0.13 -0.70
C ILE A 95 -2.56 -0.94 -0.80
N ASN A 96 -2.52 -1.68 -1.91
CA ASN A 96 -1.53 -2.74 -2.12
C ASN A 96 -0.08 -2.23 -2.02
N TYR A 97 0.18 -1.03 -2.54
CA TYR A 97 1.48 -0.37 -2.48
C TYR A 97 1.86 0.10 -1.09
N ALA A 98 0.89 0.50 -0.28
CA ALA A 98 1.09 0.80 1.13
C ALA A 98 1.48 -0.49 1.86
N ASP A 99 0.66 -1.53 1.80
CA ASP A 99 0.86 -2.78 2.53
C ASP A 99 2.21 -3.45 2.17
N THR A 100 2.56 -3.47 0.88
CA THR A 100 3.83 -4.06 0.41
C THR A 100 5.05 -3.29 0.94
N ARG A 101 4.95 -1.96 1.03
CA ARG A 101 6.04 -1.12 1.55
C ARG A 101 6.16 -1.21 3.05
N LEU A 102 5.04 -1.35 3.76
CA LEU A 102 5.07 -1.63 5.19
C LEU A 102 5.83 -2.93 5.47
N ALA A 103 5.46 -4.01 4.77
CA ALA A 103 6.14 -5.30 4.91
C ALA A 103 7.64 -5.20 4.58
N SER A 104 8.00 -4.47 3.52
CA SER A 104 9.40 -4.22 3.15
C SER A 104 10.16 -3.46 4.23
N GLY A 105 9.56 -2.38 4.75
CA GLY A 105 10.16 -1.53 5.77
C GLY A 105 10.37 -2.28 7.08
N LYS A 106 9.38 -3.07 7.51
CA LYS A 106 9.52 -3.98 8.67
C LYS A 106 10.72 -4.92 8.50
N ILE A 107 10.85 -5.58 7.35
CA ILE A 107 11.97 -6.49 7.09
C ILE A 107 13.32 -5.76 7.16
N LEU A 108 13.39 -4.51 6.70
CA LEU A 108 14.62 -3.71 6.74
C LEU A 108 15.01 -3.31 8.17
N ILE A 109 14.05 -2.84 8.98
CA ILE A 109 14.30 -2.50 10.40
C ILE A 109 14.78 -3.75 11.14
N LEU A 110 14.11 -4.89 10.96
CA LEU A 110 14.53 -6.16 11.58
C LEU A 110 15.90 -6.66 11.10
N LYS A 111 16.45 -6.10 10.02
CA LYS A 111 17.81 -6.37 9.53
C LYS A 111 18.83 -5.34 9.98
N GLY A 112 18.44 -4.36 10.80
CA GLY A 112 19.29 -3.25 11.26
C GLY A 112 19.48 -2.15 10.20
N GLU A 113 18.67 -2.12 9.15
CA GLU A 113 18.69 -1.06 8.13
C GLU A 113 17.66 0.04 8.45
N ASP A 114 17.69 0.57 9.68
CA ASP A 114 16.66 1.45 10.25
C ASP A 114 16.32 2.66 9.39
N ASP A 115 17.33 3.42 8.94
CA ASP A 115 17.12 4.62 8.13
C ASP A 115 16.33 4.29 6.84
N LEU A 116 16.69 3.18 6.19
CA LEU A 116 16.04 2.73 4.96
C LEU A 116 14.65 2.15 5.25
N GLY A 117 14.53 1.39 6.33
CA GLY A 117 13.27 0.80 6.79
C GLY A 117 12.23 1.84 7.14
N VAL A 118 12.58 2.81 7.99
CA VAL A 118 11.70 3.93 8.35
C VAL A 118 11.31 4.75 7.13
N SER A 119 12.27 5.10 6.25
CA SER A 119 11.94 5.82 5.02
C SER A 119 10.97 5.05 4.10
N THR A 120 11.01 3.71 4.16
CA THR A 120 10.12 2.83 3.39
C THR A 120 8.74 2.77 4.02
N ILE A 121 8.64 2.67 5.35
CA ILE A 121 7.37 2.74 6.08
C ILE A 121 6.69 4.11 5.90
N THR A 122 7.43 5.21 6.00
CA THR A 122 6.86 6.55 5.75
C THR A 122 6.32 6.68 4.31
N LYS A 123 6.92 5.99 3.33
CA LYS A 123 6.35 5.91 1.98
C LYS A 123 5.09 5.05 1.94
N ALA A 124 5.04 3.96 2.71
CA ALA A 124 3.84 3.13 2.87
C ALA A 124 2.66 3.99 3.36
N GLU A 125 2.83 4.74 4.45
CA GLU A 125 1.79 5.64 4.96
C GLU A 125 1.39 6.72 3.95
N LYS A 126 2.32 7.23 3.16
CA LYS A 126 1.99 8.20 2.09
C LYS A 126 1.09 7.59 1.01
N TYR A 127 1.26 6.32 0.67
CA TYR A 127 0.36 5.65 -0.27
C TYR A 127 -1.00 5.38 0.36
N LEU A 128 -1.05 5.00 1.63
CA LEU A 128 -2.30 4.78 2.35
C LEU A 128 -3.08 6.09 2.51
N LEU A 129 -2.39 7.21 2.78
CA LEU A 129 -2.96 8.55 2.81
C LEU A 129 -3.52 8.96 1.43
N GLN A 130 -2.80 8.68 0.34
CA GLN A 130 -3.34 8.91 -1.01
C GLN A 130 -4.58 8.07 -1.30
N ALA A 131 -4.62 6.81 -0.81
CA ALA A 131 -5.83 5.98 -0.92
C ALA A 131 -7.00 6.61 -0.15
N TYR A 132 -6.75 7.11 1.06
CA TYR A 132 -7.73 7.86 1.85
C TYR A 132 -8.23 9.12 1.15
N ASP A 133 -7.34 9.94 0.60
CA ASP A 133 -7.71 11.18 -0.08
C ASP A 133 -8.57 10.88 -1.32
N LEU A 134 -8.20 9.85 -2.10
CA LEU A 134 -8.98 9.40 -3.25
C LEU A 134 -10.34 8.85 -2.83
N TRP A 135 -10.39 8.04 -1.77
CA TRP A 135 -11.65 7.53 -1.24
C TRP A 135 -12.56 8.67 -0.80
N LYS A 136 -12.06 9.60 0.01
CA LYS A 136 -12.83 10.73 0.53
C LYS A 136 -13.36 11.65 -0.56
N SER A 137 -12.55 11.94 -1.57
CA SER A 137 -12.88 12.93 -2.60
C SER A 137 -13.74 12.35 -3.73
N GLU A 138 -13.55 11.09 -4.09
CA GLU A 138 -14.17 10.52 -5.28
C GLU A 138 -15.04 9.28 -4.97
N LEU A 139 -14.63 8.41 -4.05
CA LEU A 139 -15.26 7.08 -3.90
C LEU A 139 -16.21 6.92 -2.71
N ALA A 140 -16.21 7.83 -1.74
CA ALA A 140 -16.97 7.67 -0.49
C ALA A 140 -18.50 7.66 -0.71
N LYS A 141 -18.96 8.20 -1.84
CA LYS A 141 -20.37 8.19 -2.26
C LYS A 141 -20.69 7.08 -3.27
N GLU A 142 -19.68 6.33 -3.70
CA GLU A 142 -19.84 5.24 -4.65
C GLU A 142 -20.17 3.94 -3.91
N ASN A 143 -20.84 3.02 -4.61
CA ASN A 143 -21.13 1.68 -4.09
C ASN A 143 -19.91 0.77 -4.26
N LEU A 144 -18.86 1.03 -3.47
CA LEU A 144 -17.72 0.13 -3.36
C LEU A 144 -18.17 -1.22 -2.79
N SER A 145 -17.51 -2.31 -3.20
CA SER A 145 -17.79 -3.62 -2.62
C SER A 145 -17.46 -3.61 -1.12
N GLN A 146 -18.28 -4.29 -0.32
CA GLN A 146 -18.06 -4.39 1.12
C GLN A 146 -16.68 -4.96 1.45
N SER A 147 -16.19 -5.92 0.65
CA SER A 147 -14.85 -6.50 0.78
C SER A 147 -13.74 -5.47 0.63
N LEU A 148 -13.84 -4.57 -0.36
CA LEU A 148 -12.85 -3.54 -0.62
C LEU A 148 -12.83 -2.50 0.50
N VAL A 149 -14.00 -2.09 0.99
CA VAL A 149 -14.13 -1.17 2.13
C VAL A 149 -13.55 -1.80 3.41
N THR A 150 -13.84 -3.08 3.64
CA THR A 150 -13.27 -3.82 4.78
C THR A 150 -11.75 -3.95 4.65
N ALA A 151 -11.23 -4.33 3.48
CA ALA A 151 -9.79 -4.44 3.25
C ALA A 151 -9.08 -3.10 3.46
N PHE A 152 -9.68 -2.00 3.04
CA PHE A 152 -9.13 -0.67 3.27
C PHE A 152 -9.01 -0.33 4.75
N GLY A 153 -10.05 -0.58 5.55
CA GLY A 153 -9.97 -0.36 6.99
C GLY A 153 -9.04 -1.33 7.72
N GLN A 154 -8.93 -2.57 7.23
CA GLN A 154 -7.98 -3.56 7.75
C GLN A 154 -6.53 -3.16 7.48
N SER A 155 -6.24 -2.61 6.30
CA SER A 155 -4.91 -2.07 5.98
C SER A 155 -4.48 -1.01 7.01
N PHE A 156 -5.34 -0.06 7.39
CA PHE A 156 -5.05 0.89 8.48
C PHE A 156 -4.72 0.19 9.81
N LEU A 157 -5.52 -0.79 10.23
CA LEU A 157 -5.27 -1.53 11.47
C LEU A 157 -3.96 -2.32 11.43
N SER A 158 -3.70 -3.03 10.34
CA SER A 158 -2.45 -3.78 10.17
C SER A 158 -1.24 -2.86 10.18
N HIS A 159 -1.33 -1.68 9.56
CA HIS A 159 -0.28 -0.68 9.64
C HIS A 159 0.00 -0.24 11.08
N GLN A 160 -1.03 -0.03 11.91
CA GLN A 160 -0.84 0.29 13.33
C GLN A 160 -0.16 -0.85 14.10
N GLN A 161 -0.67 -2.08 13.92
CA GLN A 161 -0.17 -3.27 14.59
C GLN A 161 1.29 -3.58 14.26
N GLU A 162 1.72 -3.26 13.05
CA GLU A 162 3.06 -3.57 12.57
C GLU A 162 4.05 -2.44 12.87
N ILE A 163 3.59 -1.17 12.87
CA ILE A 163 4.45 -0.02 13.16
C ILE A 163 4.71 0.14 14.66
N GLU A 164 3.71 -0.10 15.50
CA GLU A 164 3.80 0.09 16.95
C GLU A 164 4.95 -0.67 17.63
N PRO A 165 5.15 -1.98 17.40
CA PRO A 165 6.29 -2.70 17.97
C PRO A 165 7.64 -2.21 17.41
N LEU A 166 7.67 -1.73 16.16
CA LEU A 166 8.92 -1.26 15.54
C LEU A 166 9.47 0.02 16.18
N LEU A 167 8.64 0.78 16.91
CA LEU A 167 9.12 1.92 17.69
C LEU A 167 10.16 1.51 18.76
N GLN A 168 10.08 0.29 19.28
CA GLN A 168 11.02 -0.24 20.26
C GLN A 168 12.29 -0.84 19.62
N GLU A 169 12.19 -1.25 18.36
CA GLU A 169 13.26 -1.89 17.60
C GLU A 169 14.11 -0.89 16.80
N THR A 170 13.64 0.36 16.67
CA THR A 170 14.30 1.39 15.85
C THR A 170 15.14 2.34 16.73
N GLU A 171 16.31 2.75 16.24
CA GLU A 171 17.13 3.81 16.85
C GLU A 171 16.32 5.10 17.14
N ASP A 172 16.59 5.74 18.29
CA ASP A 172 15.87 6.95 18.76
C ASP A 172 15.75 8.06 17.71
N LYS A 173 16.81 8.29 16.93
CA LYS A 173 16.84 9.32 15.87
C LYS A 173 15.77 9.12 14.78
N ASN A 174 15.29 7.90 14.61
CA ASN A 174 14.35 7.48 13.56
C ASN A 174 12.93 7.24 14.09
N GLN A 175 12.76 7.15 15.42
CA GLN A 175 11.46 6.92 16.05
C GLN A 175 10.46 8.04 15.78
N ASP A 176 10.91 9.30 15.71
CA ASP A 176 10.02 10.45 15.48
C ASP A 176 9.23 10.35 14.17
N ALA A 177 9.91 9.97 13.08
CA ALA A 177 9.27 9.83 11.77
C ALA A 177 8.26 8.66 11.76
N LEU A 178 8.61 7.56 12.45
CA LEU A 178 7.75 6.39 12.56
C LEU A 178 6.53 6.66 13.44
N LYS A 179 6.74 7.38 14.55
CA LYS A 179 5.68 7.83 15.46
C LYS A 179 4.73 8.80 14.78
N GLN A 180 5.24 9.80 14.05
CA GLN A 180 4.40 10.71 13.27
C GLN A 180 3.53 9.96 12.25
N SER A 181 4.12 8.97 11.59
CA SER A 181 3.44 8.09 10.63
C SER A 181 2.30 7.31 11.32
N LEU A 182 2.58 6.71 12.48
CA LEU A 182 1.59 5.99 13.30
C LEU A 182 0.47 6.89 13.82
N ASP A 183 0.81 8.07 14.35
CA ASP A 183 -0.16 9.00 14.92
C ASP A 183 -1.12 9.52 13.85
N MET A 184 -0.61 9.84 12.66
CA MET A 184 -1.45 10.24 11.52
C MET A 184 -2.39 9.10 11.09
N ASN A 185 -1.87 7.87 11.02
CA ASN A 185 -2.66 6.69 10.70
C ASN A 185 -3.79 6.48 11.72
N LYS A 186 -3.47 6.47 13.02
CA LYS A 186 -4.44 6.34 14.12
C LYS A 186 -5.50 7.45 14.08
N LEU A 187 -5.09 8.69 13.79
CA LEU A 187 -6.01 9.82 13.67
C LEU A 187 -7.04 9.60 12.55
N ILE A 188 -6.57 9.29 11.34
CA ILE A 188 -7.44 9.04 10.18
C ILE A 188 -8.34 7.84 10.45
N PHE A 189 -7.77 6.77 11.00
CA PHE A 189 -8.50 5.56 11.30
C PHE A 189 -9.67 5.82 12.24
N ASN A 190 -9.38 6.39 13.42
CA ASN A 190 -10.37 6.62 14.46
C ASN A 190 -11.45 7.64 14.06
N THR A 191 -11.09 8.62 13.21
CA THR A 191 -12.03 9.70 12.84
C THR A 191 -12.86 9.39 11.60
N GLN A 192 -12.37 8.57 10.67
CA GLN A 192 -12.98 8.42 9.33
C GLN A 192 -13.20 6.98 8.90
N ILE A 193 -12.28 6.08 9.26
CA ILE A 193 -12.26 4.70 8.73
C ILE A 193 -12.92 3.70 9.67
N LYS A 194 -12.88 3.93 11.00
CA LYS A 194 -13.44 3.03 12.01
C LYS A 194 -14.92 2.71 11.73
N GLN A 195 -15.70 3.69 11.29
CA GLN A 195 -17.11 3.47 10.94
C GLN A 195 -17.35 2.54 9.72
N LEU A 196 -16.31 2.28 8.92
CA LEU A 196 -16.39 1.47 7.71
C LEU A 196 -16.22 -0.03 7.97
N LEU A 197 -15.70 -0.41 9.14
CA LEU A 197 -15.52 -1.81 9.50
C LEU A 197 -16.75 -2.36 10.25
N PRO A 198 -17.10 -3.64 10.03
CA PRO A 198 -18.11 -4.34 10.81
C PRO A 198 -17.82 -4.29 12.32
N GLN A 199 -18.86 -4.08 13.14
CA GLN A 199 -18.70 -3.82 14.59
C GLN A 199 -18.10 -4.98 15.39
N ASP A 200 -18.26 -6.21 14.89
CA ASP A 200 -17.66 -7.44 15.41
C ASP A 200 -16.13 -7.46 15.31
N GLN A 201 -15.53 -6.60 14.47
CA GLN A 201 -14.08 -6.48 14.30
C GLN A 201 -13.40 -5.61 15.38
N PHE A 202 -14.16 -4.93 16.26
CA PHE A 202 -13.64 -4.00 17.27
C PHE A 202 -13.48 -4.56 18.68
N ASN A 203 -13.90 -5.81 18.94
CA ASN A 203 -13.81 -6.41 20.28
C ASN A 203 -12.36 -6.61 20.77
N PHE A 204 -11.36 -6.37 19.92
CA PHE A 204 -9.94 -6.49 20.26
C PHE A 204 -9.38 -5.32 21.08
N GLU A 205 -9.94 -4.10 21.00
CA GLU A 205 -9.56 -2.99 21.91
C GLU A 205 -9.79 -3.40 23.38
N LYS A 206 -10.81 -4.23 23.64
CA LYS A 206 -11.06 -4.81 24.97
C LYS A 206 -10.09 -5.92 25.34
N GLU A 207 -9.67 -6.76 24.40
CA GLU A 207 -8.74 -7.86 24.68
C GLU A 207 -7.30 -7.40 24.89
N ILE A 208 -6.82 -6.38 24.17
CA ILE A 208 -5.51 -5.76 24.47
C ILE A 208 -5.55 -5.06 25.83
N ALA A 209 -6.62 -4.35 26.15
CA ALA A 209 -6.80 -3.71 27.45
C ALA A 209 -6.88 -4.74 28.59
N SER A 210 -7.54 -5.88 28.40
CA SER A 210 -7.63 -6.95 29.41
C SER A 210 -6.40 -7.86 29.47
N GLY A 211 -5.67 -8.02 28.37
CA GLY A 211 -4.47 -8.87 28.28
C GLY A 211 -3.20 -8.22 28.84
N SER A 212 -3.20 -6.90 29.03
CA SER A 212 -2.13 -6.20 29.76
C SER A 212 -2.27 -6.31 31.29
N ALA A 213 -3.43 -6.70 31.80
CA ALA A 213 -3.72 -6.79 33.24
C ALA A 213 -3.42 -8.16 33.87
N THR A 214 -3.01 -9.16 33.10
CA THR A 214 -2.83 -10.55 33.57
C THR A 214 -1.37 -11.03 33.59
N LYS A 215 -0.39 -10.12 33.57
CA LYS A 215 1.04 -10.45 33.73
C LYS A 215 1.67 -10.00 35.06
N GLU A 216 0.85 -9.65 36.05
CA GLU A 216 1.30 -9.51 37.44
C GLU A 216 0.48 -10.45 38.33
N GLU A 217 0.85 -11.72 38.38
CA GLU A 217 0.64 -12.63 39.52
C GLU A 217 1.59 -13.84 39.44
#